data_AF-A0A956QW07-F1
#
_entry.id   AF-A0A956QW07-F1
#
_cell.length_a   1.000
_cell.length_b   1.000
_cell.length_c   1.000
_cell.angle_alpha   90.00
_cell.angle_beta   90.00
_cell.angle_gamma   90.00
#
_symmetry.space_group_name_H-M   'P 1'
#
loop_
_entity.id
_entity.type
_entity.pdbx_description
1 polymer ?
#
loop_
_entity_poly.entity_id
_entity_poly.type
_entity_poly.pdbx_seq_one_letter_code
_entity_poly.pdbx_strand_id
1 'polypeptide(L)'
;MQDDDLRLKNKLQKLEDILEKQRWTQKEAAIKFEKTVARLEQENEELKFDAAYNKEQAGRYQSILDNLEEGIWVMDQEGNVVSINSRARELIDEDAVTPLLYEAGAPDGEPLSVELNEDESITISARPMKDRDGLIVGSLAVVRKRT
;
A
#
# COMPACT_ATOMS: atom_id res chain seq x y z
N MET A 1 5.32 66.04 40.08
CA MET A 1 5.20 64.90 41.01
C MET A 1 3.84 64.20 40.90
N GLN A 2 2.68 64.87 41.05
CA GLN A 2 1.36 64.22 40.85
C GLN A 2 1.10 63.76 39.40
N ASP A 3 1.59 64.51 38.41
CA ASP A 3 1.34 64.22 36.99
C ASP A 3 2.14 63.02 36.45
N ASP A 4 3.33 62.77 37.04
CA ASP A 4 4.18 61.62 36.70
C ASP A 4 3.61 60.32 37.29
N ASP A 5 3.04 60.38 38.50
CA ASP A 5 2.37 59.23 39.14
C ASP A 5 1.13 58.78 38.35
N LEU A 6 0.34 59.73 37.85
CA LEU A 6 -0.82 59.43 37.01
C LEU A 6 -0.42 58.81 35.67
N ARG A 7 0.66 59.30 35.04
CA ARG A 7 1.22 58.70 33.82
C ARG A 7 1.74 57.29 34.05
N LEU A 8 2.36 57.03 35.21
CA LEU A 8 2.89 55.72 35.56
C LEU A 8 1.75 54.71 35.78
N LYS A 9 0.69 55.10 36.50
CA LYS A 9 -0.51 54.27 36.71
C LYS A 9 -1.20 53.91 35.39
N ASN A 10 -1.36 54.88 34.48
CA ASN A 10 -1.94 54.63 33.16
C ASN A 10 -1.08 53.69 32.30
N LYS A 11 0.25 53.75 32.41
CA LYS A 11 1.15 52.81 31.73
C LYS A 11 1.07 51.42 32.34
N LEU A 12 1.01 51.32 33.67
CA LEU A 12 0.89 50.05 34.38
C LEU A 12 -0.41 49.32 33.96
N GLN A 13 -1.54 50.03 33.98
CA GLN A 13 -2.83 49.46 33.57
C GLN A 13 -2.79 48.91 32.15
N LYS A 14 -2.22 49.68 31.20
CA LYS A 14 -2.08 49.22 29.81
C LYS A 14 -1.22 47.96 29.68
N LEU A 15 -0.16 47.85 30.48
CA LEU A 15 0.69 46.65 30.49
C LEU A 15 -0.05 45.44 31.06
N GLU A 16 -0.84 45.63 32.10
CA GLU A 16 -1.69 44.58 32.69
C GLU A 16 -2.71 44.07 31.66
N ASP A 17 -3.41 44.97 30.96
CA ASP A 17 -4.37 44.61 29.92
C ASP A 17 -3.70 43.82 28.77
N ILE A 18 -2.48 44.22 28.37
CA ILE A 18 -1.71 43.51 27.33
C ILE A 18 -1.31 42.11 27.83
N LEU A 19 -0.84 41.99 29.07
CA LEU A 19 -0.45 40.71 29.66
C LEU A 19 -1.63 39.75 29.78
N GLU A 20 -2.80 40.24 30.18
CA GLU A 20 -4.03 39.44 30.22
C GLU A 20 -4.44 38.96 28.83
N LYS A 21 -4.42 39.85 27.83
CA LYS A 21 -4.69 39.49 26.44
C LYS A 21 -3.72 38.44 25.92
N GLN A 22 -2.42 38.59 26.21
CA GLN A 22 -1.41 37.59 25.83
C GLN A 22 -1.68 36.24 26.49
N ARG A 23 -1.95 36.21 27.81
CA ARG A 23 -2.28 34.98 28.52
C ARG A 23 -3.51 34.29 27.95
N TRP A 24 -4.55 35.06 27.58
CA TRP A 24 -5.73 34.53 26.92
C TRP A 24 -5.38 33.86 25.59
N THR A 25 -4.65 34.56 24.72
CA THR A 25 -4.24 34.00 23.40
C THR A 25 -3.37 32.75 23.53
N GLN A 26 -2.45 32.72 24.50
CA GLN A 26 -1.61 31.55 24.75
C GLN A 26 -2.43 30.35 25.23
N LYS A 27 -3.43 30.57 26.09
CA LYS A 27 -4.34 29.50 26.52
C LYS A 27 -5.14 28.95 25.35
N GLU A 28 -5.68 29.81 24.48
CA GLU A 28 -6.40 29.36 23.29
C GLU A 28 -5.50 28.57 22.34
N ALA A 29 -4.27 29.02 22.13
CA ALA A 29 -3.29 28.32 21.31
C ALA A 29 -2.93 26.94 21.90
N ALA A 30 -2.73 26.86 23.22
CA ALA A 30 -2.43 25.60 23.90
C ALA A 30 -3.57 24.58 23.75
N ILE A 31 -4.83 25.02 23.93
CA ILE A 31 -6.00 24.15 23.75
C ILE A 31 -6.11 23.65 22.30
N LYS A 32 -5.87 24.54 21.32
CA LYS A 32 -5.87 24.13 19.90
C LYS A 32 -4.75 23.14 19.60
N PHE A 33 -3.57 23.36 20.17
CA PHE A 33 -2.42 22.48 19.98
C PHE A 33 -2.67 21.10 20.58
N GLU A 34 -3.18 21.03 21.82
CA GLU A 34 -3.53 19.79 22.49
C GLU A 34 -4.56 18.98 21.69
N LYS A 35 -5.62 19.63 21.19
CA LYS A 35 -6.59 18.98 20.30
C LYS A 35 -5.96 18.46 19.02
N THR A 36 -5.00 19.19 18.46
CA THR A 36 -4.33 18.78 17.21
C THR A 36 -3.44 17.57 17.44
N VAL A 37 -2.70 17.55 18.56
CA VAL A 37 -1.86 16.42 18.96
C VAL A 37 -2.71 15.18 19.18
N ALA A 38 -3.80 15.29 19.95
CA ALA A 38 -4.69 14.15 20.19
C ALA A 38 -5.29 13.57 18.90
N ARG A 39 -5.68 14.42 17.94
CA ARG A 39 -6.16 13.98 16.62
C ARG A 39 -5.07 13.23 15.85
N LEU A 40 -3.85 13.75 15.83
CA LEU A 40 -2.74 13.14 15.10
C LEU A 40 -2.30 11.81 15.71
N GLU A 41 -2.34 11.70 17.04
CA GLU A 41 -2.06 10.44 17.73
C GLU A 41 -3.08 9.38 17.34
N GLN A 42 -4.38 9.73 17.32
CA GLN A 42 -5.44 8.83 16.88
C GLN A 42 -5.26 8.37 15.42
N GLU A 43 -4.99 9.29 14.50
CA GLU A 43 -4.75 8.98 13.08
C GLU A 43 -3.52 8.07 12.90
N ASN A 44 -2.47 8.26 13.71
CA ASN A 44 -1.27 7.45 13.65
C ASN A 44 -1.50 6.02 14.19
N GLU A 45 -2.32 5.87 15.22
CA GLU A 45 -2.72 4.54 15.72
C GLU A 45 -3.53 3.77 14.67
N GLU A 46 -4.47 4.43 14.01
CA GLU A 46 -5.27 3.84 12.91
C GLU A 46 -4.38 3.39 11.75
N LEU A 47 -3.46 4.26 11.29
CA LEU A 47 -2.52 3.92 10.22
C LEU A 47 -1.61 2.74 10.58
N LYS A 48 -1.15 2.66 11.83
CA LYS A 48 -0.33 1.54 12.31
C LYS A 48 -1.11 0.24 12.31
N PHE A 49 -2.37 0.29 12.75
CA PHE A 49 -3.25 -0.87 12.75
C PHE A 49 -3.48 -1.39 11.33
N ASP A 50 -3.84 -0.49 10.40
CA ASP A 50 -4.08 -0.85 9.00
C ASP A 50 -2.83 -1.41 8.32
N ALA A 51 -1.67 -0.81 8.57
CA ALA A 51 -0.41 -1.29 8.04
C ALA A 51 -0.06 -2.70 8.57
N ALA A 52 -0.28 -2.95 9.86
CA ALA A 52 -0.06 -4.26 10.46
C ALA A 52 -1.01 -5.32 9.89
N TYR A 53 -2.30 -4.98 9.77
CA TYR A 53 -3.31 -5.86 9.19
C TYR A 53 -3.00 -6.20 7.73
N ASN A 54 -2.69 -5.21 6.90
CA ASN A 54 -2.33 -5.42 5.49
C ASN A 54 -1.09 -6.30 5.35
N LYS A 55 -0.09 -6.10 6.20
CA LYS A 55 1.12 -6.95 6.22
C LYS A 55 0.80 -8.40 6.59
N GLU A 56 -0.08 -8.61 7.57
CA GLU A 56 -0.53 -9.95 7.95
C GLU A 56 -1.29 -10.63 6.81
N GLN A 57 -2.22 -9.92 6.16
CA GLN A 57 -2.96 -10.46 5.02
C GLN A 57 -2.03 -10.81 3.86
N ALA A 58 -1.07 -9.94 3.51
CA ALA A 58 -0.07 -10.22 2.49
C ALA A 58 0.74 -11.50 2.80
N GLY A 59 1.15 -11.69 4.06
CA GLY A 59 1.85 -12.90 4.49
C GLY A 59 1.00 -14.18 4.39
N ARG A 60 -0.29 -14.08 4.72
CA ARG A 60 -1.24 -15.20 4.55
C ARG A 60 -1.45 -15.54 3.08
N TYR A 61 -1.64 -14.55 2.22
CA TYR A 61 -1.78 -14.77 0.77
C TYR A 61 -0.52 -15.40 0.18
N GLN A 62 0.66 -14.90 0.55
CA GLN A 62 1.93 -15.48 0.11
C GLN A 62 2.05 -16.94 0.53
N SER A 63 1.72 -17.26 1.78
CA SER A 63 1.75 -18.64 2.29
C SER A 63 0.77 -19.55 1.56
N ILE A 64 -0.42 -19.05 1.17
CA ILE A 64 -1.36 -19.83 0.36
C ILE A 64 -0.76 -20.11 -1.01
N LEU A 65 -0.22 -19.09 -1.69
CA LEU A 65 0.38 -19.23 -3.02
C LEU A 65 1.56 -20.19 -3.03
N ASP A 66 2.43 -20.14 -2.02
CA ASP A 66 3.61 -20.99 -1.93
C ASP A 66 3.29 -22.46 -1.62
N ASN A 67 2.12 -22.76 -1.08
CA ASN A 67 1.68 -24.15 -0.85
C ASN A 67 0.87 -24.73 -2.02
N LEU A 68 0.67 -24.00 -3.12
CA LEU A 68 0.03 -24.54 -4.31
C LEU A 68 1.01 -25.42 -5.09
N GLU A 69 0.55 -26.59 -5.54
CA GLU A 69 1.33 -27.48 -6.43
C GLU A 69 1.51 -26.92 -7.84
N GLU A 70 0.72 -25.90 -8.17
CA GLU A 70 0.73 -25.16 -9.43
C GLU A 70 1.68 -23.96 -9.32
N GLY A 71 2.44 -23.70 -10.38
CA GLY A 71 3.18 -22.46 -10.49
C GLY A 71 2.23 -21.30 -10.75
N ILE A 72 2.34 -20.23 -9.97
CA ILE A 72 1.51 -19.03 -10.11
C ILE A 72 2.41 -17.85 -10.46
N TRP A 73 2.01 -17.11 -11.48
CA TRP A 73 2.66 -15.90 -11.94
C TRP A 73 1.61 -14.80 -12.08
N VAL A 74 1.86 -13.65 -11.46
CA VAL A 74 1.00 -12.48 -11.51
C VAL A 74 1.74 -11.37 -12.24
N MET A 75 1.08 -10.77 -13.23
CA MET A 75 1.63 -9.67 -14.02
C MET A 75 0.71 -8.45 -13.96
N ASP A 76 1.29 -7.26 -14.04
CA ASP A 76 0.54 -6.02 -14.22
C ASP A 76 0.02 -5.86 -15.67
N GLN A 77 -0.57 -4.71 -15.98
CA GLN A 77 -1.10 -4.40 -17.32
C GLN A 77 0.00 -4.22 -18.37
N GLU A 78 1.22 -3.93 -17.96
CA GLU A 78 2.39 -3.74 -18.83
C GLU A 78 3.14 -5.07 -19.05
N GLY A 79 2.69 -6.16 -18.42
CA GLY A 79 3.32 -7.46 -18.48
C GLY A 79 4.49 -7.64 -17.51
N ASN A 80 4.72 -6.69 -16.58
CA ASN A 80 5.77 -6.84 -15.58
C ASN A 80 5.32 -7.82 -14.50
N VAL A 81 6.24 -8.66 -14.04
CA VAL A 81 6.02 -9.61 -12.94
C VAL A 81 5.82 -8.85 -11.63
N VAL A 82 4.65 -8.98 -11.03
CA VAL A 82 4.36 -8.39 -9.71
C VAL A 82 4.39 -9.44 -8.59
N SER A 83 4.22 -10.72 -8.91
CA SER A 83 4.37 -11.82 -7.96
C SER A 83 4.61 -13.15 -8.67
N ILE A 84 5.41 -14.01 -8.06
CA ILE A 84 5.66 -15.38 -8.50
C ILE A 84 5.82 -16.28 -7.27
N ASN A 85 5.10 -17.40 -7.24
CA ASN A 85 5.23 -18.35 -6.13
C ASN A 85 6.50 -19.21 -6.28
N SER A 86 6.92 -19.84 -5.19
CA SER A 86 8.05 -20.77 -5.18
C SER A 86 7.94 -21.86 -6.25
N ARG A 87 6.74 -22.44 -6.43
CA ARG A 87 6.52 -23.51 -7.40
C ARG A 87 6.75 -23.09 -8.85
N ALA A 88 6.35 -21.88 -9.25
CA ALA A 88 6.61 -21.36 -10.59
C ALA A 88 8.11 -21.21 -10.85
N ARG A 89 8.89 -20.72 -9.87
CA ARG A 89 10.36 -20.61 -9.96
C ARG A 89 11.06 -21.95 -10.10
N GLU A 90 10.47 -23.03 -9.57
CA GLU A 90 11.01 -24.39 -9.71
C GLU A 90 10.70 -24.99 -11.09
N LEU A 91 9.51 -24.74 -11.61
CA LEU A 91 9.04 -25.33 -12.87
C LEU A 91 9.67 -24.65 -14.08
N ILE A 92 9.98 -23.36 -13.97
CA ILE A 92 10.29 -22.50 -15.11
C ILE A 92 11.32 -21.44 -14.69
N ASP A 93 12.31 -21.20 -15.56
CA ASP A 93 13.22 -20.06 -15.44
C ASP A 93 12.52 -18.76 -15.86
N GLU A 94 12.66 -17.70 -15.06
CA GLU A 94 11.95 -16.43 -15.21
C GLU A 94 12.28 -15.75 -16.54
N ASP A 95 13.56 -15.79 -16.93
CA ASP A 95 14.07 -15.21 -18.17
C ASP A 95 13.60 -15.96 -19.42
N ALA A 96 13.26 -17.25 -19.29
CA ALA A 96 12.84 -18.07 -20.42
C ALA A 96 11.36 -17.88 -20.78
N VAL A 97 10.52 -17.47 -19.82
CA VAL A 97 9.06 -17.54 -19.96
C VAL A 97 8.38 -16.18 -19.95
N THR A 98 9.04 -15.12 -19.48
CA THR A 98 8.53 -13.75 -19.61
C THR A 98 8.14 -13.39 -21.07
N PRO A 99 8.92 -13.74 -22.11
CA PRO A 99 8.52 -13.51 -23.50
C PRO A 99 7.30 -14.35 -23.93
N LEU A 100 7.23 -15.61 -23.49
CA LEU A 100 6.14 -16.54 -23.83
C LEU A 100 4.82 -16.12 -23.17
N LEU A 101 4.88 -15.54 -21.97
CA LEU A 101 3.72 -15.00 -21.26
C LEU A 101 3.19 -13.71 -21.90
N TYR A 102 4.07 -12.87 -22.46
CA TYR A 102 3.69 -11.68 -23.21
C TYR A 102 2.94 -12.05 -24.50
N GLU A 103 3.39 -13.11 -25.19
CA GLU A 103 2.70 -13.68 -26.36
C GLU A 103 1.42 -14.46 -25.98
N ALA A 104 1.41 -15.13 -24.82
CA ALA A 104 0.24 -15.81 -24.25
C ALA A 104 -0.80 -14.83 -23.64
N GLY A 105 -0.46 -13.55 -23.52
CA GLY A 105 -1.32 -12.44 -23.10
C GLY A 105 -2.45 -12.14 -24.10
N ALA A 106 -2.92 -13.16 -24.82
CA ALA A 106 -4.11 -13.11 -25.64
C ALA A 106 -5.28 -12.64 -24.76
N PRO A 107 -5.99 -11.56 -25.13
CA PRO A 107 -7.05 -10.96 -24.34
C PRO A 107 -8.23 -11.90 -24.02
N ASP A 108 -8.29 -13.07 -24.65
CA ASP A 108 -9.41 -14.02 -24.57
C ASP A 108 -9.16 -15.25 -23.69
N GLY A 109 -8.03 -15.34 -22.97
CA GLY A 109 -7.85 -16.32 -21.89
C GLY A 109 -7.82 -17.79 -22.34
N GLU A 110 -7.50 -18.05 -23.61
CA GLU A 110 -7.23 -19.40 -24.07
C GLU A 110 -5.89 -19.90 -23.50
N PRO A 111 -5.84 -21.12 -22.92
CA PRO A 111 -4.61 -21.65 -22.35
C PRO A 111 -3.57 -21.91 -23.44
N LEU A 112 -2.35 -21.40 -23.26
CA LEU A 112 -1.21 -21.69 -24.11
C LEU A 112 -0.51 -22.96 -23.59
N SER A 113 -0.49 -24.02 -24.39
CA SER A 113 0.33 -25.21 -24.07
C SER A 113 1.75 -24.99 -24.59
N VAL A 114 2.74 -25.09 -23.71
CA VAL A 114 4.16 -24.92 -24.08
C VAL A 114 4.91 -26.20 -23.72
N GLU A 115 5.47 -26.87 -24.73
CA GLU A 115 6.39 -27.99 -24.50
C GLU A 115 7.76 -27.43 -24.13
N LEU A 116 8.25 -27.76 -22.94
CA LEU A 116 9.58 -27.32 -22.50
C LEU A 116 10.66 -28.29 -22.98
N ASN A 117 10.42 -29.62 -22.92
CA ASN A 117 11.34 -30.67 -23.35
C ASN A 117 10.59 -31.97 -23.77
N GLU A 118 11.28 -32.91 -24.44
CA GLU A 118 10.71 -34.17 -24.97
C GLU A 118 10.00 -35.06 -23.92
N ASP A 119 10.39 -34.97 -22.65
CA ASP A 119 9.84 -35.78 -21.54
C ASP A 119 8.96 -34.97 -20.54
N GLU A 120 8.88 -33.64 -20.69
CA GLU A 120 8.13 -32.77 -19.76
C GLU A 120 7.33 -31.72 -20.52
N SER A 121 5.99 -31.88 -20.49
CA SER A 121 5.07 -30.86 -21.01
C SER A 121 4.52 -30.02 -19.86
N ILE A 122 4.45 -28.70 -20.09
CA ILE A 122 3.85 -27.76 -19.15
C ILE A 122 2.68 -27.07 -19.85
N THR A 123 1.59 -26.87 -19.11
CA THR A 123 0.47 -26.07 -19.58
C THR A 123 0.49 -24.74 -18.85
N ILE A 124 0.43 -23.65 -19.62
CA ILE A 124 0.39 -22.28 -19.11
C ILE A 124 -0.98 -21.69 -19.46
N SER A 125 -1.80 -21.41 -18.46
CA SER A 125 -3.07 -20.72 -18.68
C SER A 125 -3.04 -19.34 -18.07
N ALA A 126 -3.12 -18.30 -18.90
CA ALA A 126 -3.24 -16.92 -18.45
C ALA A 126 -4.71 -16.47 -18.45
N ARG A 127 -5.12 -15.75 -17.41
CA ARG A 127 -6.44 -15.10 -17.34
C ARG A 127 -6.31 -13.64 -16.92
N PRO A 128 -7.11 -12.73 -17.48
CA PRO A 128 -7.11 -11.34 -17.03
C PRO A 128 -7.67 -11.26 -15.61
N MET A 129 -6.97 -10.51 -14.76
CA MET A 129 -7.47 -10.11 -13.45
C MET A 129 -8.28 -8.84 -13.61
N LYS A 130 -9.46 -8.80 -12.98
CA LYS A 130 -10.32 -7.61 -12.99
C LYS A 130 -10.48 -7.07 -11.57
N ASP A 131 -10.53 -5.76 -11.45
CA ASP A 131 -10.92 -5.12 -10.19
C ASP A 131 -12.44 -5.21 -9.94
N ARG A 132 -12.92 -4.53 -8.90
CA ARG A 132 -14.34 -4.52 -8.53
C ARG A 132 -15.24 -3.86 -9.58
N ASP A 133 -14.69 -2.98 -10.40
CA ASP A 133 -15.41 -2.26 -11.46
C ASP A 133 -15.32 -2.99 -12.81
N GLY A 134 -14.60 -4.11 -12.86
CA GLY A 134 -14.44 -4.95 -14.05
C GLY A 134 -13.30 -4.51 -14.96
N LEU A 135 -12.49 -3.53 -14.55
CA LEU A 135 -11.33 -3.08 -15.31
C LEU A 135 -10.21 -4.12 -15.19
N ILE A 136 -9.55 -4.43 -16.31
CA ILE A 136 -8.40 -5.34 -16.32
C ILE A 136 -7.25 -4.65 -15.59
N VAL A 137 -6.78 -5.27 -14.51
CA VAL A 137 -5.66 -4.76 -13.68
C VAL A 137 -4.35 -5.52 -13.90
N GLY A 138 -4.40 -6.58 -14.70
CA GLY A 138 -3.24 -7.41 -15.00
C GLY A 138 -3.68 -8.81 -15.43
N SER A 139 -2.79 -9.78 -15.27
CA SER A 139 -3.08 -11.17 -15.60
C SER A 139 -2.51 -12.13 -14.56
N LEU A 140 -3.17 -13.28 -14.43
CA LEU A 140 -2.77 -14.41 -13.60
C LEU A 140 -2.47 -15.58 -14.53
N ALA A 141 -1.21 -15.99 -14.59
CA ALA A 141 -0.80 -17.20 -15.28
C ALA A 141 -0.62 -18.35 -14.28
N VAL A 142 -1.20 -19.48 -14.66
CA VAL A 142 -1.13 -20.74 -13.91
C VAL A 142 -0.33 -21.73 -14.75
N VAL A 143 0.70 -22.29 -14.14
CA VAL A 143 1.66 -23.20 -14.73
C VAL A 143 1.47 -24.58 -14.10
N ARG A 144 1.14 -25.57 -14.93
CA ARG A 144 0.92 -26.94 -14.48
C ARG A 144 1.83 -27.88 -15.22
N LYS A 145 2.56 -28.70 -14.48
CA LYS A 145 3.29 -29.84 -15.06
C LYS A 145 2.27 -30.92 -15.44
N ARG A 146 2.34 -31.39 -16.68
CA ARG A 146 1.49 -32.47 -17.18
C ARG A 146 2.28 -33.78 -17.10
N THR A 147 1.92 -34.62 -16.13
CA THR A 147 2.35 -36.02 -16.01
C THR A 147 1.74 -36.91 -17.06
#